data_AF-A0A3V8P083-F1
#
_entry.id   AF-A0A3V8P083-F1
#
_cell.length_a   1.000
_cell.length_b   1.000
_cell.length_c   1.000
_cell.angle_alpha   90.00
_cell.angle_beta   90.00
_cell.angle_gamma   90.00
#
_symmetry.space_group_name_H-M   'P 1'
#
loop_
_entity.id
_entity.type
_entity.pdbx_description
1 polymer ?
#
loop_
_entity_poly.entity_id
_entity_poly.type
_entity_poly.pdbx_seq_one_letter_code
_entity_poly.pdbx_strand_id
1 'polypeptide(L)'
;MIYFPDSRQYISAGLGYSIVRAETEDNSFDKTILRTGWMYEWNGGVSTRLQATYGYKSYRAGDFWGIKQINQEYSTSVTMWHRDIYFLGITPKIT
;
A
#
# COMPACT_ATOMS: atom_id res chain seq x y z
N MET A 1 -25.00 14.14 -7.69
CA MET A 1 -24.25 15.11 -6.86
C MET A 1 -22.79 14.71 -6.90
N ILE A 2 -21.91 15.56 -7.45
CA ILE A 2 -20.47 15.33 -7.42
C ILE A 2 -19.95 16.12 -6.23
N TYR A 3 -19.58 15.41 -5.16
CA TYR A 3 -18.95 16.01 -4.00
C TYR A 3 -17.50 16.30 -4.38
N PHE A 4 -17.16 17.58 -4.51
CA PHE A 4 -15.78 18.04 -4.66
C PHE A 4 -15.27 18.42 -3.27
N PRO A 5 -14.71 17.48 -2.48
CA PRO A 5 -13.90 17.92 -1.35
C PRO A 5 -12.74 18.70 -1.98
N ASP A 6 -12.44 19.85 -1.39
CA ASP A 6 -11.32 20.74 -1.69
C ASP A 6 -10.16 20.03 -2.42
N SER A 7 -9.61 20.58 -3.52
CA SER A 7 -8.54 19.98 -4.36
C SER A 7 -7.26 19.57 -3.60
N ARG A 8 -7.20 19.84 -2.29
CA ARG A 8 -6.16 19.46 -1.34
C ARG A 8 -6.33 18.05 -0.76
N GLN A 9 -7.44 17.36 -1.02
CA GLN A 9 -7.70 16.02 -0.51
C GLN A 9 -7.69 14.99 -1.63
N TYR A 10 -6.86 13.97 -1.48
CA TYR A 10 -6.76 12.89 -2.45
C TYR A 10 -6.97 11.54 -1.77
N ILE A 11 -8.07 10.88 -2.12
CA ILE A 11 -8.33 9.49 -1.74
C ILE A 11 -7.96 8.59 -2.92
N SER A 12 -7.23 7.53 -2.62
CA SER A 12 -6.84 6.48 -3.54
C SER A 12 -7.27 5.13 -2.99
N ALA A 13 -7.79 4.29 -3.86
CA ALA A 13 -7.99 2.88 -3.59
C ALA A 13 -7.48 2.11 -4.81
N GLY A 14 -6.79 1.00 -4.57
CA GLY A 14 -6.19 0.19 -5.60
C GLY A 14 -6.20 -1.26 -5.20
N LEU A 15 -6.52 -2.13 -6.15
CA LEU A 15 -6.39 -3.57 -6.02
C LEU A 15 -5.18 -4.01 -6.85
N GLY A 16 -4.36 -4.88 -6.26
CA GLY A 16 -3.23 -5.51 -6.93
C GLY A 16 -3.37 -7.01 -6.79
N TYR A 17 -3.12 -7.73 -7.88
CA TYR A 17 -3.03 -9.18 -7.87
C TYR A 17 -1.66 -9.56 -8.40
N SER A 18 -0.94 -10.37 -7.64
CA SER A 18 0.39 -10.85 -7.99
C SER A 18 0.38 -12.37 -7.95
N ILE A 19 0.71 -12.98 -9.08
CA ILE A 19 0.93 -14.42 -9.20
C ILE A 19 2.44 -14.60 -9.21
N VAL A 20 2.99 -15.22 -8.17
CA VAL A 20 4.39 -15.63 -8.19
C VAL A 20 4.41 -17.12 -8.46
N ARG A 21 4.89 -17.48 -9.66
CA ARG A 21 5.19 -18.86 -10.03
C ARG A 21 6.68 -19.08 -9.76
N ALA A 22 6.98 -19.81 -8.70
CA ALA A 22 8.34 -20.28 -8.44
C ALA A 22 8.59 -21.58 -9.22
N GLU A 23 9.86 -21.91 -9.45
CA GLU A 23 10.30 -23.09 -10.19
C GLU A 23 9.89 -24.42 -9.52
N THR A 24 9.60 -24.39 -8.22
CA THR A 24 9.04 -25.51 -7.45
C THR A 24 7.61 -25.16 -7.01
N GLU A 25 6.68 -26.11 -7.19
CA GLU A 25 5.24 -25.95 -6.90
C GLU A 25 4.98 -25.49 -5.45
N ASP A 26 5.88 -25.84 -4.53
CA ASP A 26 5.90 -25.45 -3.11
C ASP A 26 5.94 -23.94 -2.86
N ASN A 27 6.54 -23.17 -3.77
CA ASN A 27 6.78 -21.74 -3.54
C ASN A 27 5.92 -20.86 -4.46
N SER A 28 4.95 -21.46 -5.16
CA SER A 28 3.96 -20.74 -5.96
C SER A 28 2.85 -20.17 -5.07
N PHE A 29 2.69 -18.85 -5.10
CA PHE A 29 1.69 -18.16 -4.29
C PHE A 29 0.89 -17.14 -5.10
N ASP A 30 -0.38 -17.03 -4.76
CA ASP A 30 -1.26 -15.96 -5.21
C ASP A 30 -1.37 -14.93 -4.11
N LYS A 31 -1.02 -13.69 -4.42
CA LYS A 31 -1.12 -12.57 -3.48
C LYS A 31 -2.10 -11.53 -4.03
N THR A 32 -3.21 -11.36 -3.33
CA THR A 32 -4.14 -10.25 -3.56
C THR A 32 -3.83 -9.16 -2.58
N ILE A 33 -3.77 -7.90 -3.01
CA ILE A 33 -3.46 -6.75 -2.18
C ILE A 33 -4.50 -5.68 -2.46
N LEU A 34 -5.22 -5.27 -1.43
CA LEU A 34 -6.02 -4.07 -1.41
C LEU A 34 -5.18 -2.95 -0.77
N ARG A 35 -5.02 -1.83 -1.47
CA ARG A 35 -4.36 -0.63 -0.95
C ARG A 35 -5.36 0.50 -0.95
N THR A 36 -5.41 1.21 0.15
CA THR A 36 -6.16 2.45 0.29
C THR A 36 -5.19 3.52 0.78
N GLY A 37 -5.33 4.73 0.28
CA GLY A 37 -4.46 5.83 0.62
C GLY A 37 -5.26 7.11 0.69
N TRP A 38 -5.05 7.88 1.74
CA TRP A 38 -5.60 9.21 1.89
C TRP A 38 -4.46 10.19 2.01
N MET A 39 -4.50 11.24 1.22
CA MET A 39 -3.51 12.29 1.21
C MET A 39 -4.21 13.63 1.41
N TYR A 40 -3.58 14.48 2.21
CA TYR A 40 -4.05 15.80 2.53
C TYR A 40 -2.91 16.81 2.36
N GLU A 41 -3.20 17.90 1.65
CA GLU A 41 -2.29 19.02 1.47
C GLU A 41 -2.69 20.17 2.39
N TRP A 42 -1.84 20.45 3.37
CA TRP A 42 -2.03 21.53 4.32
C TRP A 42 -1.60 22.87 3.71
N ASN A 43 -2.27 23.93 4.15
CA ASN A 43 -1.87 25.28 3.79
C ASN A 43 -0.52 25.59 4.46
N GLY A 44 0.49 26.01 3.69
CA GLY A 44 1.88 26.13 4.14
C GLY A 44 2.82 25.04 3.62
N GLY A 45 2.40 24.25 2.63
CA GLY A 45 3.28 23.35 1.88
C GLY A 45 3.57 22.01 2.55
N VAL A 46 2.91 21.69 3.66
CA VAL A 46 3.00 20.37 4.28
C VAL A 46 2.03 19.40 3.63
N SER A 47 2.47 18.19 3.33
CA SER A 47 1.66 17.11 2.78
C SER A 47 1.72 15.91 3.72
N THR A 48 0.54 15.36 4.02
CA THR A 48 0.38 14.15 4.80
C THR A 48 -0.21 13.07 3.91
N ARG A 49 0.34 11.86 3.96
CA ARG A 49 -0.20 10.68 3.28
C ARG A 49 -0.34 9.55 4.28
N LEU A 50 -1.56 9.11 4.48
CA LEU A 50 -1.88 7.86 5.13
C LEU A 50 -2.07 6.81 4.04
N GLN A 51 -1.49 5.63 4.22
CA GLN A 51 -1.73 4.48 3.36
C GLN A 51 -1.97 3.25 4.23
N ALA A 52 -3.03 2.53 3.93
CA ALA A 52 -3.35 1.25 4.53
C ALA A 52 -3.41 0.19 3.42
N THR A 53 -2.68 -0.90 3.62
CA THR A 53 -2.57 -2.01 2.69
C THR A 53 -2.97 -3.28 3.40
N TYR A 54 -3.92 -4.00 2.81
CA TYR A 54 -4.36 -5.32 3.23
C TYR A 54 -3.97 -6.32 2.14
N GLY A 55 -3.08 -7.24 2.47
CA GLY A 55 -2.63 -8.34 1.63
C GLY A 55 -3.21 -9.66 2.09
N TYR A 56 -3.62 -10.49 1.15
CA TYR A 56 -3.99 -11.87 1.35
C TYR A 56 -3.09 -12.73 0.47
N LYS A 57 -2.28 -13.59 1.10
CA LYS A 57 -1.38 -14.52 0.43
C LYS A 57 -1.90 -15.95 0.63
N SER A 58 -2.27 -16.60 -0.45
CA SER A 58 -2.62 -18.02 -0.48
C SER A 58 -1.49 -18.79 -1.15
N TYR A 59 -0.89 -19.72 -0.41
CA TYR A 59 0.06 -20.66 -0.99
C TYR A 59 -0.70 -21.77 -1.72
N ARG A 60 -0.23 -22.16 -2.91
CA ARG A 60 -0.88 -23.20 -3.71
C ARG A 60 -0.49 -24.60 -3.26
N ALA A 61 0.73 -24.77 -2.75
CA ALA A 61 1.16 -26.01 -2.12
C ALA A 61 0.61 -26.12 -0.69
N GLY A 62 0.09 -27.30 -0.37
CA GLY A 62 -0.14 -27.68 1.02
C GLY A 62 1.19 -28.03 1.68
N ASP A 63 1.33 -27.70 2.95
CA ASP A 63 2.44 -28.20 3.78
C ASP A 63 2.47 -29.75 3.78
N PHE A 64 3.46 -30.39 4.40
CA PHE A 64 3.59 -31.86 4.51
C PHE A 64 2.32 -32.58 5.04
N TRP A 65 1.40 -31.82 5.65
CA TRP A 65 0.10 -32.24 6.18
C TRP A 65 -1.12 -31.88 5.31
N GLY A 66 -0.92 -31.35 4.09
CA GLY A 66 -1.99 -30.94 3.17
C GLY A 66 -2.72 -29.65 3.56
N ILE A 67 -2.22 -28.91 4.56
CA ILE A 67 -2.82 -27.66 5.02
C ILE A 67 -2.31 -26.50 4.14
N LYS A 68 -3.24 -25.79 3.48
CA LYS A 68 -2.93 -24.60 2.69
C LYS A 68 -2.72 -23.41 3.62
N GLN A 69 -1.50 -22.87 3.66
CA GLN A 69 -1.22 -21.70 4.48
C GLN A 69 -1.83 -20.44 3.86
N ILE A 70 -2.64 -19.75 4.66
CA ILE A 70 -3.26 -18.47 4.31
C ILE A 70 -2.68 -17.43 5.27
N ASN A 71 -1.94 -16.46 4.72
CA ASN A 71 -1.38 -15.36 5.50
C ASN A 71 -2.10 -14.06 5.15
N GLN A 72 -2.57 -13.36 6.18
CA GLN A 72 -3.12 -12.01 6.08
C GLN A 72 -2.05 -11.02 6.50
N GLU A 73 -1.69 -10.11 5.60
CA GLU A 73 -0.71 -9.06 5.84
C GLU A 73 -1.44 -7.73 5.97
N TYR A 74 -1.28 -7.04 7.08
CA TYR A 74 -1.80 -5.69 7.28
C TYR A 74 -0.62 -4.74 7.40
N SER A 75 -0.63 -3.67 6.62
CA SER A 75 0.41 -2.66 6.66
C SER A 75 -0.22 -1.28 6.63
N THR A 76 0.18 -0.44 7.57
CA THR A 76 -0.26 0.96 7.64
C THR A 76 0.97 1.84 7.68
N SER A 77 1.03 2.83 6.80
CA SER A 77 2.11 3.80 6.73
C SER A 77 1.56 5.21 6.78
N VAL A 78 2.29 6.08 7.49
CA VAL A 78 1.97 7.50 7.64
C VAL A 78 3.20 8.27 7.23
N THR A 79 3.14 8.90 6.07
CA THR A 79 4.23 9.72 5.54
C THR A 79 3.86 11.18 5.67
N MET A 80 4.74 11.98 6.24
CA MET A 80 4.59 13.44 6.27
C MET A 80 5.83 14.07 5.65
N TRP A 81 5.62 15.04 4.77
CA TRP A 81 6.72 15.79 4.16
C TRP A 81 6.32 17.24 3.95
N HIS A 82 7.31 18.11 3.89
CA HIS A 82 7.11 19.51 3.57
C HIS A 82 7.62 19.75 2.15
N ARG A 83 6.71 20.17 1.26
CA ARG A 83 7.04 20.48 -0.13
C ARG A 83 8.04 21.64 -0.20
N ASP A 84 7.83 22.73 0.56
CA ASP A 84 8.73 23.90 0.52
C ASP A 84 10.08 23.75 1.26
N ILE A 85 10.28 22.68 2.04
CA ILE A 85 11.62 22.39 2.61
C ILE A 85 12.40 21.64 1.54
N TYR A 86 12.99 22.42 0.63
CA TYR A 86 13.91 21.94 -0.39
C TYR A 86 15.34 22.09 0.13
N PHE A 87 15.99 20.99 0.50
CA PHE A 87 17.44 20.98 0.71
C PHE A 87 18.08 20.42 -0.56
N LEU A 88 18.71 21.29 -1.37
CA LEU A 88 19.52 20.88 -2.54
C LEU A 88 18.80 20.05 -3.62
N GLY A 89 17.48 20.23 -3.80
CA GLY A 89 16.71 19.51 -4.84
C GLY A 89 16.21 18.12 -4.43
N ILE A 90 16.39 17.73 -3.16
CA ILE A 90 15.85 16.50 -2.58
C ILE A 90 14.78 16.90 -1.55
N THR A 91 13.54 16.45 -1.74
CA THR A 91 12.48 16.62 -0.73
C THR A 91 12.66 15.53 0.35
N PRO A 92 12.99 15.87 1.61
CA PRO A 92 13.09 14.89 2.67
C PRO A 92 11.70 14.33 2.96
N LYS A 93 11.52 13.03 2.74
CA LYS A 93 10.31 12.28 3.11
C LYS A 93 10.56 11.59 4.43
N ILE A 94 9.75 11.89 5.45
CA ILE A 94 9.74 11.13 6.70
C ILE A 94 8.61 10.09 6.56
N THR A 95 8.99 8.82 6.57
CA THR A 95 8.08 7.66 6.46
C THR A 95 8.06 6.89 7.76
#